data_AF-A0A1F8J1X6-F1
#
_entry.id   AF-A0A1F8J1X6-F1
#
_cell.length_a   1.000
_cell.length_b   1.000
_cell.length_c   1.000
_cell.angle_alpha   90.00
_cell.angle_beta   90.00
_cell.angle_gamma   90.00
#
_symmetry.space_group_name_H-M   'P 1'
#
loop_
_entity.id
_entity.type
_entity.pdbx_description
1 polymer ?
#
loop_
_entity_poly.entity_id
_entity_poly.type
_entity_poly.pdbx_seq_one_letter_code
_entity_poly.pdbx_strand_id
1 'polypeptide(L)'
;MASPAPSAATLRPREWITPQEQLERLLNYAAKPIARSVSEASTCPISIAGIAKIISQYAVEALSPELTDWYTSLELRGSLPDKVPALPWNMPDILDHKCPIWGDETKPDGTHYKYRDTWSLSLKTPETVNELIASVRVYGEQTLKDQGTPHAPNPLKVQSFWNSARLEHADVRSNHESYWILHTNTVVPGSRNNSYQEQDRMLADISAKFFVNCEVPSLSEVLTTYCNRQIARRERLYQCAYKGNGCITTYTRVKETTQNDHLAVGGSIPSGVSINPVNHVRLVYGVQFIGVAAVRKF
;
A
#
# COMPACT_ATOMS: atom_id res chain seq x y z
N MET A 1 10.79 43.49 -12.74
CA MET A 1 10.38 42.39 -13.64
C MET A 1 9.97 41.22 -12.76
N ALA A 2 8.67 40.92 -12.70
CA ALA A 2 8.15 39.82 -11.90
C ALA A 2 8.24 38.52 -12.70
N SER A 3 8.82 37.48 -12.11
CA SER A 3 8.82 36.12 -12.67
C SER A 3 7.37 35.63 -12.83
N PRO A 4 7.02 34.93 -13.92
CA PRO A 4 5.70 34.37 -14.06
C PRO A 4 5.52 33.24 -13.03
N ALA A 5 4.38 33.28 -12.34
CA ALA A 5 3.94 32.21 -11.46
C ALA A 5 3.86 30.88 -12.25
N PRO A 6 4.21 29.73 -11.64
CA PRO A 6 4.07 28.45 -12.30
C PRO A 6 2.60 28.21 -12.67
N SER A 7 2.37 28.01 -13.96
CA SER A 7 1.07 27.65 -14.53
C SER A 7 0.49 26.48 -13.76
N ALA A 8 -0.70 26.64 -13.20
CA ALA A 8 -1.51 25.55 -12.68
C ALA A 8 -1.63 24.51 -13.79
N ALA A 9 -0.99 23.35 -13.61
CA ALA A 9 -1.20 22.22 -14.49
C ALA A 9 -2.69 21.91 -14.43
N THR A 10 -3.41 22.12 -15.53
CA THR A 10 -4.80 21.69 -15.70
C THR A 10 -4.86 20.20 -15.43
N LEU A 11 -5.25 19.83 -14.20
CA LEU A 11 -5.57 18.48 -13.81
C LEU A 11 -6.68 18.02 -14.76
N ARG A 12 -6.36 17.08 -15.66
CA ARG A 12 -7.39 16.43 -16.47
C ARG A 12 -8.44 15.86 -15.50
N PRO A 13 -9.74 15.88 -15.86
CA PRO A 13 -10.77 15.22 -15.06
C PRO A 13 -10.34 13.79 -14.73
N ARG A 14 -10.48 13.38 -13.47
CA ARG A 14 -10.23 11.99 -13.05
C ARG A 14 -11.18 11.10 -13.83
N GLU A 15 -10.62 10.32 -14.75
CA GLU A 15 -11.37 9.32 -15.50
C GLU A 15 -11.73 8.17 -14.56
N TRP A 16 -12.96 7.68 -14.63
CA TRP A 16 -13.45 6.55 -13.84
C TRP A 16 -13.74 5.38 -14.75
N ILE A 17 -13.06 4.26 -14.52
CA ILE A 17 -13.08 3.07 -15.38
C ILE A 17 -13.44 1.82 -14.55
N THR A 18 -13.76 0.72 -15.21
CA THR A 18 -13.97 -0.54 -14.50
C THR A 18 -12.63 -1.10 -14.01
N PRO A 19 -12.62 -1.91 -12.93
CA PRO A 19 -11.42 -2.64 -12.51
C PRO A 19 -10.79 -3.49 -13.62
N GLN A 20 -11.62 -4.14 -14.46
CA GLN A 20 -11.16 -4.94 -15.59
C GLN A 20 -10.48 -4.08 -16.65
N GLU A 21 -11.08 -2.94 -17.01
CA GLU A 21 -10.46 -1.99 -17.94
C GLU A 21 -9.12 -1.46 -17.37
N GLN A 22 -9.03 -1.24 -16.05
CA GLN A 22 -7.77 -0.84 -15.42
C GLN A 22 -6.68 -1.91 -15.59
N LEU A 23 -7.01 -3.20 -15.43
CA LEU A 23 -6.08 -4.30 -15.67
C LEU A 23 -5.66 -4.36 -17.14
N GLU A 24 -6.60 -4.24 -18.07
CA GLU A 24 -6.34 -4.18 -19.52
C GLU A 24 -5.38 -3.04 -19.89
N ARG A 25 -5.56 -1.85 -19.31
CA ARG A 25 -4.64 -0.73 -19.50
C ARG A 25 -3.22 -1.04 -19.01
N LEU A 26 -3.09 -1.67 -17.84
CA LEU A 26 -1.80 -2.08 -17.29
C LEU A 26 -1.11 -3.15 -18.17
N LEU A 27 -1.88 -4.10 -18.69
CA LEU A 27 -1.39 -5.14 -19.61
C LEU A 27 -0.90 -4.55 -20.91
N ASN A 28 -1.70 -3.69 -21.52
CA ASN A 28 -1.32 -3.00 -22.74
C ASN A 28 -0.05 -2.17 -22.54
N TYR A 29 0.15 -1.60 -21.34
CA TYR A 29 1.41 -0.96 -20.99
C TYR A 29 2.57 -1.97 -20.90
N ALA A 30 2.41 -3.05 -20.13
CA ALA A 30 3.43 -4.07 -19.93
C ALA A 30 3.81 -4.81 -21.22
N ALA A 31 2.89 -4.92 -22.16
CA ALA A 31 3.11 -5.54 -23.47
C ALA A 31 3.82 -4.62 -24.48
N LYS A 32 3.84 -3.28 -24.28
CA LYS A 32 4.50 -2.34 -25.22
C LYS A 32 5.99 -2.63 -25.43
N PRO A 33 6.82 -2.88 -24.39
CA PRO A 33 8.21 -3.27 -24.58
C PRO A 33 8.36 -4.58 -25.36
N ILE A 34 7.51 -5.58 -25.08
CA ILE A 34 7.56 -6.90 -25.73
C ILE A 34 7.16 -6.77 -27.20
N ALA A 35 6.06 -6.08 -27.50
CA ALA A 35 5.62 -5.83 -28.87
C ALA A 35 6.68 -5.07 -29.68
N ARG A 36 7.37 -4.11 -29.04
CA ARG A 36 8.47 -3.36 -29.64
C ARG A 36 9.68 -4.28 -29.93
N SER A 37 10.14 -5.06 -28.97
CA SER A 37 11.23 -6.02 -29.16
C SER A 37 10.90 -7.10 -30.19
N VAL A 38 9.66 -7.58 -30.26
CA VAL A 38 9.20 -8.53 -31.29
C VAL A 38 9.15 -7.86 -32.67
N SER A 39 8.69 -6.61 -32.77
CA SER A 39 8.69 -5.84 -34.03
C SER A 39 10.10 -5.50 -34.51
N GLU A 40 11.04 -5.30 -33.59
CA GLU A 40 12.45 -5.01 -33.89
C GLU A 40 13.24 -6.30 -34.20
N ALA A 41 12.81 -7.46 -33.71
CA ALA A 41 13.48 -8.75 -33.89
C ALA A 41 12.92 -9.64 -35.02
N SER A 42 11.76 -9.31 -35.62
CA SER A 42 11.08 -10.23 -36.55
C SER A 42 11.04 -9.74 -38.01
N THR A 43 11.60 -10.54 -38.91
CA THR A 43 11.29 -10.60 -40.35
C THR A 43 10.08 -11.51 -40.65
N CYS A 44 9.40 -12.01 -39.62
CA CYS A 44 8.35 -13.03 -39.75
C CYS A 44 6.96 -12.45 -39.42
N PRO A 45 5.93 -12.66 -40.26
CA PRO A 45 4.62 -12.04 -40.12
C PRO A 45 3.76 -12.83 -39.12
N ILE A 46 4.14 -12.87 -37.85
CA ILE A 46 3.21 -13.30 -36.80
C ILE A 46 2.40 -12.08 -36.40
N SER A 47 1.09 -12.16 -36.59
CA SER A 47 0.15 -11.09 -36.21
C SER A 47 0.30 -10.77 -34.72
N ILE A 48 0.85 -9.60 -34.43
CA ILE A 48 1.03 -9.03 -33.08
C ILE A 48 -0.28 -9.09 -32.27
N ALA A 49 -1.43 -9.00 -32.95
CA ALA A 49 -2.75 -9.09 -32.34
C ALA A 49 -3.07 -10.47 -31.74
N GLY A 50 -2.55 -11.56 -32.31
CA GLY A 50 -2.78 -12.92 -31.80
C GLY A 50 -2.03 -13.21 -30.51
N ILE A 51 -0.79 -12.72 -30.41
CA ILE A 51 0.04 -12.84 -29.19
C ILE A 51 -0.54 -11.97 -28.06
N ALA A 52 -0.96 -10.74 -28.37
CA ALA A 52 -1.59 -9.85 -27.40
C ALA A 52 -2.88 -10.45 -26.79
N LYS A 53 -3.67 -11.17 -27.59
CA LYS A 53 -4.90 -11.82 -27.12
C LYS A 53 -4.62 -12.99 -26.16
N ILE A 54 -3.58 -13.79 -26.41
CA ILE A 54 -3.17 -14.87 -25.50
C ILE A 54 -2.63 -14.29 -24.19
N ILE A 55 -1.83 -13.22 -24.25
CA ILE A 55 -1.33 -12.51 -23.06
C ILE A 55 -2.50 -11.91 -22.25
N SER A 56 -3.54 -11.38 -22.89
CA SER A 56 -4.73 -10.86 -22.20
C SER A 56 -5.56 -11.92 -21.48
N GLN A 57 -5.47 -13.20 -21.90
CA GLN A 57 -6.24 -14.29 -21.29
C GLN A 57 -5.59 -14.82 -20.00
N TYR A 58 -4.27 -14.62 -19.83
CA TYR A 58 -3.48 -14.91 -18.62
C TYR A 58 -3.01 -13.63 -17.90
N ALA A 59 -3.72 -12.55 -18.18
CA ALA A 59 -3.45 -11.16 -17.83
C ALA A 59 -2.93 -10.91 -16.41
N VAL A 60 -3.65 -11.38 -15.39
CA VAL A 60 -3.31 -11.07 -14.00
C VAL A 60 -2.02 -11.76 -13.57
N GLU A 61 -1.75 -12.96 -14.10
CA GLU A 61 -0.51 -13.71 -13.85
C GLU A 61 0.70 -13.11 -14.61
N ALA A 62 0.43 -12.44 -15.73
CA ALA A 62 1.45 -11.75 -16.53
C ALA A 62 1.87 -10.38 -15.96
N LEU A 63 1.01 -9.78 -15.13
CA LEU A 63 1.31 -8.52 -14.44
C LEU A 63 2.06 -8.78 -13.14
N SER A 64 2.99 -7.87 -12.82
CA SER A 64 3.72 -7.95 -11.55
C SER A 64 2.77 -7.75 -10.37
N PRO A 65 2.90 -8.51 -9.27
CA PRO A 65 2.03 -8.38 -8.10
C PRO A 65 1.89 -6.95 -7.57
N GLU A 66 2.91 -6.11 -7.71
CA GLU A 66 2.90 -4.69 -7.28
C GLU A 66 1.83 -3.85 -7.98
N LEU A 67 1.35 -4.30 -9.13
CA LEU A 67 0.31 -3.66 -9.93
C LEU A 67 -1.08 -4.28 -9.73
N THR A 68 -1.18 -5.50 -9.18
CA THR A 68 -2.42 -6.29 -9.15
C THR A 68 -2.88 -6.69 -7.75
N ASP A 69 -2.06 -6.55 -6.70
CA ASP A 69 -2.44 -6.92 -5.33
C ASP A 69 -3.77 -6.30 -4.87
N TRP A 70 -4.02 -5.04 -5.26
CA TRP A 70 -5.25 -4.34 -4.93
C TRP A 70 -6.47 -5.06 -5.52
N TYR A 71 -6.37 -5.52 -6.77
CA TYR A 71 -7.44 -6.19 -7.49
C TYR A 71 -7.68 -7.56 -6.86
N THR A 72 -6.61 -8.36 -6.74
CA THR A 72 -6.66 -9.70 -6.13
C THR A 72 -7.27 -9.64 -4.73
N SER A 73 -6.84 -8.69 -3.89
CA SER A 73 -7.38 -8.58 -2.54
C SER A 73 -8.85 -8.16 -2.52
N LEU A 74 -9.24 -7.16 -3.32
CA LEU A 74 -10.63 -6.68 -3.34
C LEU A 74 -11.57 -7.72 -3.93
N GLU A 75 -11.15 -8.44 -4.96
CA GLU A 75 -11.90 -9.55 -5.58
C GLU A 75 -12.11 -10.68 -4.58
N LEU A 76 -11.03 -11.13 -3.89
CA LEU A 76 -11.12 -12.19 -2.87
C LEU A 76 -12.01 -11.80 -1.68
N ARG A 77 -12.10 -10.51 -1.35
CA ARG A 77 -13.01 -9.98 -0.32
C ARG A 77 -14.43 -9.73 -0.81
N GLY A 78 -14.73 -9.91 -2.10
CA GLY A 78 -16.02 -9.52 -2.70
C GLY A 78 -16.31 -8.02 -2.55
N SER A 79 -15.27 -7.19 -2.48
CA SER A 79 -15.32 -5.75 -2.20
C SER A 79 -14.84 -4.90 -3.38
N LEU A 80 -14.78 -5.48 -4.58
CA LEU A 80 -14.37 -4.79 -5.78
C LEU A 80 -15.45 -3.75 -6.18
N PRO A 81 -15.10 -2.46 -6.32
CA PRO A 81 -16.08 -1.45 -6.71
C PRO A 81 -16.39 -1.52 -8.21
N ASP A 82 -17.59 -1.08 -8.60
CA ASP A 82 -18.01 -1.02 -10.02
C ASP A 82 -17.08 -0.16 -10.87
N LYS A 83 -16.54 0.91 -10.27
CA LYS A 83 -15.60 1.83 -10.90
C LYS A 83 -14.46 2.20 -9.96
N VAL A 84 -13.31 2.46 -10.57
CA VAL A 84 -12.08 2.96 -9.93
C VAL A 84 -11.61 4.21 -10.66
N PRO A 85 -10.95 5.16 -9.98
CA PRO A 85 -10.23 6.19 -10.70
C PRO A 85 -9.17 5.53 -11.58
N ALA A 86 -8.95 6.01 -12.79
CA ALA A 86 -7.88 5.51 -13.64
C ALA A 86 -6.53 5.80 -12.95
N LEU A 87 -5.69 4.77 -12.83
CA LEU A 87 -4.31 4.92 -12.44
C LEU A 87 -3.61 5.92 -13.37
N PRO A 88 -2.68 6.73 -12.85
CA PRO A 88 -1.79 7.50 -13.70
C PRO A 88 -1.17 6.61 -14.78
N TRP A 89 -1.23 7.05 -16.04
CA TRP A 89 -0.76 6.27 -17.19
C TRP A 89 0.72 5.89 -17.11
N ASN A 90 1.51 6.64 -16.33
CA ASN A 90 2.92 6.40 -16.06
C ASN A 90 3.17 5.64 -14.74
N MET A 91 2.15 5.00 -14.14
CA MET A 91 2.33 4.24 -12.89
C MET A 91 3.41 3.16 -12.99
N PRO A 92 3.51 2.36 -14.08
CA PRO A 92 4.60 1.39 -14.19
C PRO A 92 5.99 2.06 -14.18
N ASP A 93 6.15 3.22 -14.83
CA ASP A 93 7.39 3.98 -14.77
C ASP A 93 7.67 4.52 -13.37
N ILE A 94 6.65 4.99 -12.66
CA ILE A 94 6.77 5.41 -11.25
C ILE A 94 7.26 4.24 -10.40
N LEU A 95 6.68 3.06 -10.57
CA LEU A 95 7.08 1.85 -9.85
C LEU A 95 8.52 1.41 -10.16
N ASP A 96 8.99 1.67 -11.38
CA ASP A 96 10.35 1.36 -11.82
C ASP A 96 11.39 2.45 -11.53
N HIS A 97 10.97 3.64 -11.11
CA HIS A 97 11.87 4.70 -10.69
C HIS A 97 12.58 4.38 -9.38
N LYS A 98 13.77 4.96 -9.24
CA LYS A 98 14.55 4.99 -8.00
C LYS A 98 13.68 5.47 -6.84
N CYS A 99 13.68 4.73 -5.74
CA CYS A 99 12.90 5.05 -4.56
C CYS A 99 13.43 6.34 -3.90
N PRO A 100 12.57 7.29 -3.49
CA PRO A 100 13.01 8.52 -2.82
C PRO A 100 13.59 8.27 -1.42
N ILE A 101 13.26 7.16 -0.78
CA ILE A 101 13.67 6.89 0.62
C ILE A 101 14.89 5.96 0.66
N TRP A 102 14.84 4.85 -0.07
CA TRP A 102 15.89 3.82 -0.06
C TRP A 102 16.73 3.80 -1.34
N GLY A 103 16.46 4.67 -2.31
CA GLY A 103 17.08 4.57 -3.62
C GLY A 103 18.60 4.75 -3.58
N ASP A 104 19.13 5.52 -2.62
CA ASP A 104 20.58 5.70 -2.47
C ASP A 104 21.27 4.46 -1.87
N GLU A 105 20.51 3.51 -1.32
CA GLU A 105 21.01 2.20 -0.92
C GLU A 105 21.14 1.27 -2.13
N THR A 106 22.13 0.38 -2.06
CA THR A 106 22.40 -0.63 -3.09
C THR A 106 21.94 -1.99 -2.60
N LYS A 107 21.18 -2.69 -3.43
CA LYS A 107 20.79 -4.09 -3.20
C LYS A 107 22.00 -5.03 -3.33
N PRO A 108 21.89 -6.29 -2.86
CA PRO A 108 22.95 -7.29 -3.04
C PRO A 108 23.38 -7.52 -4.49
N ASP A 109 22.49 -7.26 -5.46
CA ASP A 109 22.75 -7.42 -6.90
C ASP A 109 23.40 -6.18 -7.56
N GLY A 110 23.75 -5.14 -6.78
CA GLY A 110 24.34 -3.91 -7.29
C GLY A 110 23.35 -2.89 -7.84
N THR A 111 22.04 -3.20 -7.85
CA THR A 111 21.00 -2.26 -8.31
C THR A 111 20.45 -1.41 -7.16
N HIS A 112 19.82 -0.28 -7.50
CA HIS A 112 19.15 0.58 -6.51
C HIS A 112 17.74 0.10 -6.19
N TYR A 113 17.27 0.39 -4.98
CA TYR A 113 15.86 0.19 -4.63
C TYR A 113 14.96 1.09 -5.47
N LYS A 114 13.92 0.49 -6.04
CA LYS A 114 12.84 1.13 -6.77
C LYS A 114 11.59 1.25 -5.90
N TYR A 115 10.59 1.99 -6.37
CA TYR A 115 9.28 2.04 -5.71
C TYR A 115 8.68 0.65 -5.55
N ARG A 116 8.69 -0.19 -6.59
CA ARG A 116 8.14 -1.56 -6.54
C ARG A 116 8.72 -2.44 -5.44
N ASP A 117 9.97 -2.19 -5.02
CA ASP A 117 10.63 -2.98 -3.98
C ASP A 117 10.19 -2.56 -2.57
N THR A 118 9.78 -1.31 -2.40
CA THR A 118 9.68 -0.66 -1.09
C THR A 118 8.32 -0.03 -0.80
N TRP A 119 7.43 0.03 -1.78
CA TRP A 119 6.09 0.59 -1.70
C TRP A 119 5.04 -0.40 -2.19
N SER A 120 3.83 -0.22 -1.69
CA SER A 120 2.64 -0.96 -2.10
C SER A 120 1.65 -0.04 -2.75
N LEU A 121 1.21 -0.39 -3.96
CA LEU A 121 0.05 0.22 -4.58
C LEU A 121 -1.22 -0.35 -3.95
N SER A 122 -2.16 0.50 -3.58
CA SER A 122 -3.46 0.09 -3.07
C SER A 122 -4.55 1.07 -3.51
N LEU A 123 -5.74 0.53 -3.74
CA LEU A 123 -6.94 1.34 -3.89
C LEU A 123 -7.55 1.57 -2.50
N LYS A 124 -7.65 2.82 -2.08
CA LYS A 124 -8.47 3.18 -0.91
C LYS A 124 -9.90 3.36 -1.39
N THR A 125 -10.82 2.56 -0.86
CA THR A 125 -12.27 2.69 -1.08
C THR A 125 -12.89 3.56 0.02
N PRO A 126 -14.13 4.07 -0.14
CA PRO A 126 -14.81 4.86 0.90
C PRO A 126 -15.29 4.02 2.09
N GLU A 127 -14.88 2.75 2.22
CA GLU A 127 -15.22 1.90 3.37
C GLU A 127 -14.66 2.48 4.67
N THR A 128 -15.43 2.34 5.76
CA THR A 128 -14.96 2.63 7.12
C THR A 128 -13.95 1.58 7.58
N VAL A 129 -13.23 1.87 8.67
CA VAL A 129 -12.31 0.89 9.25
C VAL A 129 -13.06 -0.36 9.72
N ASN A 130 -14.26 -0.22 10.29
CA ASN A 130 -15.08 -1.37 10.69
C ASN A 130 -15.56 -2.20 9.49
N GLU A 131 -15.96 -1.56 8.39
CA GLU A 131 -16.34 -2.26 7.14
C GLU A 131 -15.16 -3.05 6.57
N LEU A 132 -13.96 -2.46 6.54
CA LEU A 132 -12.73 -3.14 6.14
C LEU A 132 -12.42 -4.34 7.05
N ILE A 133 -12.43 -4.14 8.37
CA ILE A 133 -12.15 -5.22 9.33
C ILE A 133 -13.18 -6.35 9.19
N ALA A 134 -14.46 -6.02 8.98
CA ALA A 134 -15.51 -7.00 8.81
C ALA A 134 -15.33 -7.81 7.53
N SER A 135 -15.07 -7.18 6.38
CA SER A 135 -14.87 -7.87 5.10
C SER A 135 -13.64 -8.79 5.16
N VAL A 136 -12.55 -8.32 5.76
CA VAL A 136 -11.31 -9.09 5.94
C VAL A 136 -11.52 -10.28 6.88
N ARG A 137 -12.32 -10.10 7.95
CA ARG A 137 -12.67 -11.18 8.88
C ARG A 137 -13.47 -12.27 8.15
N VAL A 138 -14.48 -11.90 7.37
CA VAL A 138 -15.31 -12.84 6.59
C VAL A 138 -14.42 -13.67 5.66
N TYR A 139 -13.55 -13.03 4.88
CA TYR A 139 -12.59 -13.72 4.02
C TYR A 139 -11.69 -14.67 4.82
N GLY A 140 -11.06 -14.18 5.90
CA GLY A 140 -10.17 -15.01 6.73
C GLY A 140 -10.88 -16.21 7.37
N GLU A 141 -12.12 -16.04 7.85
CA GLU A 141 -12.90 -17.13 8.41
C GLU A 141 -13.35 -18.16 7.36
N GLN A 142 -13.58 -17.76 6.11
CA GLN A 142 -13.92 -18.68 5.03
C GLN A 142 -12.69 -19.44 4.54
N THR A 143 -11.58 -18.75 4.31
CA THR A 143 -10.40 -19.32 3.66
C THR A 143 -9.44 -20.04 4.61
N LEU A 144 -9.47 -19.72 5.92
CA LEU A 144 -8.55 -20.31 6.91
C LEU A 144 -9.18 -21.41 7.76
N LYS A 145 -10.50 -21.61 7.70
CA LYS A 145 -11.16 -22.78 8.32
C LYS A 145 -10.69 -24.10 7.68
N ASP A 146 -10.30 -24.08 6.42
CA ASP A 146 -9.90 -25.26 5.65
C ASP A 146 -8.46 -25.73 5.91
N GLN A 147 -7.68 -25.01 6.75
CA GLN A 147 -6.31 -25.39 7.10
C GLN A 147 -6.22 -26.33 8.33
N GLY A 148 -7.32 -27.01 8.67
CA GLY A 148 -7.31 -28.21 9.53
C GLY A 148 -7.02 -27.97 11.02
N THR A 149 -6.98 -26.72 11.50
CA THR A 149 -6.78 -26.41 12.92
C THR A 149 -7.91 -25.51 13.44
N PRO A 150 -8.84 -26.04 14.27
CA PRO A 150 -9.98 -25.29 14.81
C PRO A 150 -9.62 -24.03 15.62
N HIS A 151 -8.34 -23.87 15.96
CA HIS A 151 -7.79 -22.77 16.76
C HIS A 151 -6.68 -22.01 16.04
N ALA A 152 -6.48 -22.21 14.73
CA ALA A 152 -5.50 -21.44 13.99
C ALA A 152 -5.83 -19.93 14.11
N PRO A 153 -4.92 -19.11 14.65
CA PRO A 153 -5.16 -17.69 14.75
C PRO A 153 -5.33 -17.11 13.34
N ASN A 154 -6.46 -16.43 13.09
CA ASN A 154 -6.68 -15.69 11.85
C ASN A 154 -5.67 -14.53 11.79
N PRO A 155 -4.66 -14.56 10.89
CA PRO A 155 -3.65 -13.53 10.78
C PRO A 155 -4.16 -12.24 10.13
N LEU A 156 -5.40 -12.26 9.63
CA LEU A 156 -6.03 -11.12 8.96
C LEU A 156 -6.88 -10.27 9.92
N LYS A 157 -7.09 -10.72 11.16
CA LYS A 157 -7.89 -9.94 12.12
C LYS A 157 -7.10 -8.75 12.67
N VAL A 158 -7.83 -7.77 13.17
CA VAL A 158 -7.26 -6.79 14.10
C VAL A 158 -7.22 -7.45 15.47
N GLN A 159 -6.01 -7.72 15.95
CA GLN A 159 -5.78 -8.38 17.23
C GLN A 159 -6.17 -7.48 18.40
N SER A 160 -5.74 -6.22 18.34
CA SER A 160 -6.04 -5.19 19.33
C SER A 160 -6.46 -3.92 18.61
N PHE A 161 -7.56 -3.33 19.05
CA PHE A 161 -7.95 -1.99 18.66
C PHE A 161 -8.42 -1.28 19.92
N TRP A 162 -7.63 -0.31 20.37
CA TRP A 162 -7.94 0.42 21.59
C TRP A 162 -9.37 1.01 21.55
N ASN A 163 -10.15 0.78 22.61
CA ASN A 163 -11.59 1.03 22.60
C ASN A 163 -11.95 2.49 22.30
N SER A 164 -11.25 3.46 22.92
CA SER A 164 -11.50 4.88 22.64
C SER A 164 -11.26 5.23 21.18
N ALA A 165 -10.16 4.73 20.61
CA ALA A 165 -9.84 4.94 19.20
C ALA A 165 -10.85 4.27 18.27
N ARG A 166 -11.35 3.10 18.65
CA ARG A 166 -12.41 2.42 17.90
C ARG A 166 -13.69 3.25 17.89
N LEU A 167 -14.12 3.78 19.03
CA LEU A 167 -15.33 4.59 19.13
C LEU A 167 -15.22 5.89 18.31
N GLU A 168 -14.03 6.50 18.28
CA GLU A 168 -13.83 7.77 17.57
C GLU A 168 -13.62 7.59 16.06
N HIS A 169 -12.93 6.53 15.63
CA HIS A 169 -12.40 6.44 14.26
C HIS A 169 -12.94 5.26 13.44
N ALA A 170 -13.50 4.23 14.07
CA ALA A 170 -13.77 2.97 13.34
C ALA A 170 -14.90 3.08 12.32
N ASP A 171 -15.90 3.92 12.60
CA ASP A 171 -17.08 4.14 11.75
C ASP A 171 -17.02 5.48 11.00
N VAL A 172 -15.90 6.19 11.07
CA VAL A 172 -15.71 7.43 10.31
C VAL A 172 -15.50 7.10 8.85
N ARG A 173 -16.45 7.53 8.01
CA ARG A 173 -16.35 7.42 6.56
C ARG A 173 -15.50 8.55 5.99
N SER A 174 -14.60 8.21 5.08
CA SER A 174 -13.85 9.22 4.32
C SER A 174 -14.81 10.00 3.43
N ASN A 175 -14.66 11.33 3.41
CA ASN A 175 -15.38 12.19 2.45
C ASN A 175 -14.82 12.09 1.03
N HIS A 176 -13.73 11.34 0.84
CA HIS A 176 -13.14 11.11 -0.47
C HIS A 176 -13.78 9.88 -1.14
N GLU A 177 -14.10 10.03 -2.43
CA GLU A 177 -14.29 8.89 -3.33
C GLU A 177 -13.02 8.03 -3.39
N SER A 178 -13.10 6.83 -3.98
CA SER A 178 -11.93 5.94 -4.09
C SER A 178 -10.72 6.64 -4.73
N TYR A 179 -9.52 6.39 -4.21
CA TYR A 179 -8.27 6.97 -4.70
C TYR A 179 -7.09 5.99 -4.56
N TRP A 180 -6.04 6.22 -5.34
CA TRP A 180 -4.85 5.40 -5.31
C TRP A 180 -3.85 5.91 -4.28
N ILE A 181 -3.24 4.96 -3.57
CA ILE A 181 -2.14 5.23 -2.66
C ILE A 181 -0.93 4.35 -2.99
N LEU A 182 0.25 4.94 -2.94
CA LEU A 182 1.49 4.22 -2.71
C LEU A 182 1.85 4.38 -1.24
N HIS A 183 2.07 3.27 -0.55
CA HIS A 183 2.38 3.27 0.88
C HIS A 183 3.65 2.45 1.15
N THR A 184 4.57 2.96 1.96
CA THR A 184 5.85 2.27 2.22
C THR A 184 5.64 0.95 2.97
N ASN A 185 6.41 -0.07 2.61
CA ASN A 185 6.32 -1.41 3.21
C ASN A 185 6.99 -1.48 4.60
N THR A 186 7.67 -0.41 5.00
CA THR A 186 8.29 -0.27 6.32
C THR A 186 8.30 1.21 6.71
N VAL A 187 8.70 1.50 7.95
CA VAL A 187 8.88 2.87 8.43
C VAL A 187 10.10 3.51 7.79
N VAL A 188 10.05 4.82 7.57
CA VAL A 188 11.16 5.62 7.02
C VAL A 188 12.40 5.46 7.90
N PRO A 189 13.59 5.20 7.33
CA PRO A 189 14.83 5.12 8.09
C PRO A 189 15.07 6.36 8.95
N GLY A 190 15.54 6.16 10.18
CA GLY A 190 15.79 7.25 11.13
C GLY A 190 14.52 7.91 11.71
N SER A 191 13.31 7.51 11.30
CA SER A 191 12.06 8.12 11.83
C SER A 191 11.70 7.64 13.23
N ARG A 192 12.26 6.51 13.66
CA ARG A 192 11.99 5.94 14.99
C ARG A 192 12.55 6.83 16.08
N ASN A 193 11.93 6.79 17.26
CA ASN A 193 12.34 7.56 18.43
C ASN A 193 12.22 9.10 18.28
N ASN A 194 11.61 9.59 17.19
CA ASN A 194 11.33 11.01 16.99
C ASN A 194 9.92 11.39 17.45
N SER A 195 9.69 12.68 17.68
CA SER A 195 8.35 13.26 17.87
C SER A 195 7.51 13.17 16.59
N TYR A 196 6.19 13.39 16.71
CA TYR A 196 5.32 13.42 15.53
C TYR A 196 5.70 14.55 14.58
N GLN A 197 6.00 15.75 15.11
CA GLN A 197 6.39 16.91 14.33
C GLN A 197 7.69 16.68 13.55
N GLU A 198 8.65 15.98 14.15
CA GLU A 198 9.89 15.60 13.45
C GLU A 198 9.63 14.55 12.36
N GLN A 199 8.79 13.55 12.63
CA GLN A 199 8.40 12.56 11.64
C GLN A 199 7.67 13.18 10.44
N ASP A 200 6.74 14.09 10.68
CA ASP A 200 6.03 14.84 9.63
C ASP A 200 7.01 15.71 8.82
N ARG A 201 7.92 16.43 9.49
CA ARG A 201 8.97 17.22 8.83
C ARG A 201 9.87 16.34 7.94
N MET A 202 10.26 15.15 8.39
CA MET A 202 11.05 14.23 7.57
C MET A 202 10.33 13.87 6.25
N LEU A 203 9.01 13.66 6.29
CA LEU A 203 8.23 13.38 5.08
C LEU A 203 8.09 14.62 4.19
N ALA A 204 7.98 15.81 4.78
CA ALA A 204 8.00 17.08 4.04
C ALA A 204 9.36 17.30 3.35
N ASP A 205 10.48 16.98 4.01
CA ASP A 205 11.83 17.08 3.46
C ASP A 205 12.04 16.09 2.31
N ILE A 206 11.58 14.84 2.45
CA ILE A 206 11.55 13.85 1.35
C ILE A 206 10.73 14.39 0.17
N SER A 207 9.56 14.97 0.47
CA SER A 207 8.66 15.51 -0.54
C SER A 207 9.31 16.63 -1.34
N ALA A 208 9.97 17.56 -0.66
CA ALA A 208 10.69 18.67 -1.27
C ALA A 208 11.91 18.20 -2.08
N LYS A 209 12.72 17.28 -1.53
CA LYS A 209 13.94 16.78 -2.17
C LYS A 209 13.65 16.03 -3.46
N PHE A 210 12.61 15.21 -3.48
CA PHE A 210 12.32 14.31 -4.61
C PHE A 210 11.12 14.74 -5.45
N PHE A 211 10.52 15.89 -5.16
CA PHE A 211 9.32 16.40 -5.84
C PHE A 211 8.17 15.38 -5.86
N VAL A 212 7.95 14.74 -4.72
CA VAL A 212 6.87 13.75 -4.49
C VAL A 212 5.99 14.25 -3.36
N ASN A 213 4.69 14.00 -3.39
CA ASN A 213 3.82 14.40 -2.29
C ASN A 213 3.69 13.24 -1.29
N CYS A 214 4.62 13.18 -0.33
CA CYS A 214 4.62 12.19 0.74
C CYS A 214 4.08 12.78 2.04
N GLU A 215 3.21 12.04 2.71
CA GLU A 215 2.62 12.46 3.99
C GLU A 215 2.50 11.28 4.97
N VAL A 216 2.23 11.59 6.24
CA VAL A 216 1.90 10.59 7.26
C VAL A 216 0.60 9.89 6.86
N PRO A 217 0.50 8.56 6.87
CA PRO A 217 -0.74 7.87 6.50
C PRO A 217 -1.84 8.06 7.55
N SER A 218 -3.09 8.00 7.11
CA SER A 218 -4.26 7.79 7.98
C SER A 218 -4.36 6.33 8.44
N LEU A 219 -5.09 6.10 9.52
CA LEU A 219 -5.42 4.77 10.04
C LEU A 219 -6.02 3.89 8.96
N SER A 220 -6.97 4.45 8.21
CA SER A 220 -7.68 3.73 7.16
C SER A 220 -6.75 3.33 6.00
N GLU A 221 -5.79 4.18 5.63
CA GLU A 221 -4.82 3.88 4.55
C GLU A 221 -3.85 2.79 4.97
N VAL A 222 -3.31 2.85 6.20
CA VAL A 222 -2.41 1.81 6.70
C VAL A 222 -3.12 0.46 6.72
N LEU A 223 -4.35 0.41 7.22
CA LEU A 223 -5.13 -0.83 7.30
C LEU A 223 -5.49 -1.35 5.91
N THR A 224 -5.90 -0.48 4.98
CA THR A 224 -6.18 -0.89 3.60
C THR A 224 -4.94 -1.52 2.96
N THR A 225 -3.76 -0.89 3.05
CA THR A 225 -2.54 -1.47 2.48
C THR A 225 -2.13 -2.75 3.19
N TYR A 226 -2.21 -2.79 4.53
CA TYR A 226 -1.92 -4.00 5.30
C TYR A 226 -2.80 -5.18 4.87
N CYS A 227 -4.11 -4.98 4.81
CA CYS A 227 -5.07 -6.01 4.44
C CYS A 227 -4.86 -6.46 2.99
N ASN A 228 -4.67 -5.52 2.06
CA ASN A 228 -4.44 -5.84 0.66
C ASN A 228 -3.18 -6.69 0.47
N ARG A 229 -2.05 -6.30 1.07
CA ARG A 229 -0.81 -7.10 1.00
C ARG A 229 -0.95 -8.45 1.69
N GLN A 230 -1.54 -8.50 2.88
CA GLN A 230 -1.65 -9.75 3.62
C GLN A 230 -2.55 -10.76 2.90
N ILE A 231 -3.59 -10.30 2.21
CA ILE A 231 -4.48 -11.17 1.44
C ILE A 231 -3.81 -11.60 0.13
N ALA A 232 -3.26 -10.66 -0.64
CA ALA A 232 -2.70 -10.95 -1.96
C ALA A 232 -1.38 -11.74 -1.89
N ARG A 233 -0.48 -11.40 -0.95
CA ARG A 233 0.88 -11.95 -0.87
C ARG A 233 1.16 -12.81 0.36
N ARG A 234 0.25 -12.84 1.35
CA ARG A 234 0.49 -13.42 2.68
C ARG A 234 1.60 -12.72 3.47
N GLU A 235 1.97 -11.50 3.07
CA GLU A 235 3.01 -10.70 3.69
C GLU A 235 2.46 -9.69 4.71
N ARG A 236 3.06 -9.67 5.91
CA ARG A 236 2.68 -8.75 7.00
C ARG A 236 3.53 -7.49 6.95
N LEU A 237 2.89 -6.32 6.98
CA LEU A 237 3.57 -5.06 7.27
C LEU A 237 3.76 -4.87 8.78
N TYR A 238 4.82 -4.15 9.16
CA TYR A 238 5.11 -3.77 10.55
C TYR A 238 5.11 -4.96 11.52
N GLN A 239 5.91 -5.96 11.18
CA GLN A 239 5.94 -7.23 11.90
C GLN A 239 6.46 -7.09 13.32
N CYS A 240 6.09 -8.06 14.15
CA CYS A 240 6.75 -8.37 15.41
C CYS A 240 7.46 -9.72 15.27
N ALA A 241 8.78 -9.74 15.49
CA ALA A 241 9.56 -10.97 15.47
C ALA A 241 9.49 -11.68 16.84
N TYR A 242 9.33 -13.01 16.83
CA TYR A 242 9.43 -13.84 18.02
C TYR A 242 10.83 -13.67 18.66
N LYS A 243 10.92 -13.67 20.00
CA LYS A 243 12.12 -13.33 20.80
C LYS A 243 13.44 -13.98 20.33
N GLY A 244 13.40 -15.09 19.60
CA GLY A 244 14.58 -15.79 19.05
C GLY A 244 15.31 -15.10 17.90
N ASN A 245 14.69 -14.13 17.21
CA ASN A 245 15.29 -13.43 16.05
C ASN A 245 15.53 -11.93 16.32
N GLY A 246 15.58 -11.53 17.59
CA GLY A 246 15.54 -10.13 18.00
C GLY A 246 14.12 -9.59 17.92
N CYS A 247 13.54 -9.16 19.04
CA CYS A 247 12.19 -8.60 19.09
C CYS A 247 12.13 -7.27 18.32
N ILE A 248 11.92 -7.30 17.00
CA ILE A 248 11.70 -6.10 16.19
C ILE A 248 10.19 -5.89 16.15
N THR A 249 9.62 -5.29 17.19
CA THR A 249 8.23 -4.85 17.11
C THR A 249 8.20 -3.55 16.30
N THR A 250 7.53 -3.48 15.15
CA THR A 250 7.45 -2.23 14.40
C THR A 250 6.03 -1.68 14.41
N TYR A 251 5.90 -0.38 14.59
CA TYR A 251 4.67 0.38 14.42
C TYR A 251 4.92 1.62 13.55
N THR A 252 3.93 1.96 12.72
CA THR A 252 3.85 3.28 12.08
C THR A 252 2.85 4.15 12.81
N ARG A 253 3.21 5.41 13.09
CA ARG A 253 2.24 6.43 13.50
C ARG A 253 1.30 6.77 12.35
N VAL A 254 0.08 7.19 12.70
CA VAL A 254 -0.93 7.68 11.76
C VAL A 254 -1.40 9.10 12.12
N LYS A 255 -2.14 9.75 11.23
CA LYS A 255 -2.63 11.12 11.43
C LYS A 255 -3.57 11.26 12.62
N GLU A 256 -4.38 10.24 12.85
CA GLU A 256 -5.45 10.24 13.85
C GLU A 256 -4.90 10.29 15.28
N THR A 257 -5.59 11.06 16.12
CA THR A 257 -5.35 11.16 17.55
C THR A 257 -6.60 10.75 18.31
N THR A 258 -6.40 10.13 19.47
CA THR A 258 -7.46 9.86 20.44
C THR A 258 -6.96 10.25 21.82
N GLN A 259 -7.78 10.98 22.58
CA GLN A 259 -7.39 11.49 23.90
C GLN A 259 -6.03 12.23 23.89
N ASN A 260 -5.80 13.06 22.88
CA ASN A 260 -4.56 13.83 22.65
C ASN A 260 -3.29 12.98 22.43
N ASP A 261 -3.43 11.69 22.09
CA ASP A 261 -2.31 10.83 21.72
C ASP A 261 -2.49 10.31 20.30
N HIS A 262 -1.41 10.31 19.51
CA HIS A 262 -1.43 9.75 18.16
C HIS A 262 -1.66 8.24 18.21
N LEU A 263 -2.37 7.71 17.23
CA LEU A 263 -2.48 6.27 17.05
C LEU A 263 -1.25 5.73 16.32
N ALA A 264 -0.95 4.47 16.59
CA ALA A 264 0.06 3.71 15.91
C ALA A 264 -0.47 2.32 15.51
N VAL A 265 -0.16 1.91 14.29
CA VAL A 265 -0.58 0.64 13.68
C VAL A 265 0.64 -0.23 13.46
N GLY A 266 0.57 -1.49 13.88
CA GLY A 266 1.65 -2.44 13.67
C GLY A 266 1.66 -3.56 14.70
N GLY A 267 2.86 -4.05 15.04
CA GLY A 267 3.02 -5.21 15.91
C GLY A 267 2.39 -6.46 15.30
N SER A 268 2.41 -6.58 13.97
CA SER A 268 1.71 -7.63 13.24
C SER A 268 2.31 -9.00 13.55
N ILE A 269 1.49 -9.90 14.06
CA ILE A 269 1.84 -11.30 14.40
C ILE A 269 0.87 -12.27 13.71
N PRO A 270 1.06 -13.61 13.79
CA PRO A 270 0.10 -14.56 13.23
C PRO A 270 -1.34 -14.43 13.74
N SER A 271 -1.59 -13.71 14.84
CA SER A 271 -2.93 -13.42 15.34
C SER A 271 -3.47 -12.05 14.97
N GLY A 272 -2.80 -11.28 14.10
CA GLY A 272 -3.31 -10.04 13.55
C GLY A 272 -2.43 -8.81 13.78
N VAL A 273 -2.98 -7.64 13.44
CA VAL A 273 -2.37 -6.32 13.63
C VAL A 273 -2.94 -5.60 14.85
N SER A 274 -2.13 -4.76 15.49
CA SER A 274 -2.54 -3.95 16.63
C SER A 274 -2.65 -2.47 16.29
N ILE A 275 -3.68 -1.81 16.84
CA ILE A 275 -3.95 -0.38 16.76
C ILE A 275 -4.01 0.15 18.19
N ASN A 276 -3.00 0.91 18.59
CA ASN A 276 -2.83 1.39 19.97
C ASN A 276 -2.42 2.87 19.98
N PRO A 277 -2.71 3.61 21.06
CA PRO A 277 -2.13 4.93 21.26
C PRO A 277 -0.60 4.83 21.43
N VAL A 278 0.14 5.82 20.92
CA VAL A 278 1.61 5.85 20.90
C VAL A 278 2.20 5.70 22.31
N ASN A 279 1.59 6.31 23.33
CA ASN A 279 2.03 6.16 24.72
C ASN A 279 1.90 4.72 25.22
N HIS A 280 0.85 3.98 24.82
CA HIS A 280 0.73 2.57 25.16
C HIS A 280 1.86 1.76 24.52
N VAL A 281 2.13 1.97 23.23
CA VAL A 281 3.23 1.29 22.54
C VAL A 281 4.58 1.61 23.19
N ARG A 282 4.79 2.88 23.57
CA ARG A 282 5.99 3.34 24.26
C ARG A 282 6.18 2.68 25.62
N LEU A 283 5.12 2.54 26.41
CA LEU A 283 5.19 1.95 27.75
C LEU A 283 5.40 0.43 27.71
N VAL A 284 4.74 -0.25 26.78
CA VAL A 284 4.76 -1.72 26.71
C VAL A 284 6.01 -2.23 25.98
N TYR A 285 6.41 -1.57 24.90
CA TYR A 285 7.49 -2.03 24.03
C TYR A 285 8.70 -1.08 24.07
N GLY A 286 8.47 0.23 24.02
CA GLY A 286 9.55 1.24 23.99
C GLY A 286 9.47 2.14 22.76
N VAL A 287 10.12 3.31 22.87
CA VAL A 287 10.11 4.37 21.84
C VAL A 287 10.76 3.96 20.51
N GLN A 288 11.73 3.05 20.56
CA GLN A 288 12.50 2.57 19.41
C GLN A 288 11.64 1.79 18.39
N PHE A 289 10.42 1.42 18.77
CA PHE A 289 9.51 0.62 17.95
C PHE A 289 8.51 1.46 17.15
N ILE A 290 8.51 2.78 17.34
CA ILE A 290 7.52 3.70 16.77
C ILE A 290 8.20 4.59 15.74
N GLY A 291 7.95 4.34 14.45
CA GLY A 291 8.39 5.18 13.34
C GLY A 291 7.21 5.76 12.57
N VAL A 292 7.47 6.27 11.36
CA VAL A 292 6.43 6.72 10.43
C VAL A 292 6.66 6.08 9.07
N ALA A 293 5.60 5.55 8.47
CA ALA A 293 5.57 5.18 7.06
C ALA A 293 5.22 6.40 6.21
N ALA A 294 5.48 6.34 4.90
CA ALA A 294 5.07 7.39 3.98
C ALA A 294 3.92 6.89 3.11
N VAL A 295 2.95 7.77 2.85
CA VAL A 295 1.93 7.56 1.82
C VAL A 295 2.03 8.65 0.77
N ARG A 296 1.80 8.28 -0.49
CA ARG A 296 1.66 9.17 -1.65
C ARG A 296 0.34 8.89 -2.32
N LYS A 297 -0.45 9.94 -2.57
CA LYS A 297 -1.80 9.87 -3.15
C LYS A 297 -1.81 10.25 -4.62
N PHE A 298 -2.76 9.71 -5.38
CA PHE A 298 -3.03 10.04 -6.78
C PHE A 298 -4.52 10.28 -7.02
#